data_AF-A0A845K1R9-F1
#
_entry.id   AF-A0A845K1R9-F1
#
_cell.length_a   1.000
_cell.length_b   1.000
_cell.length_c   1.000
_cell.angle_alpha   90.00
_cell.angle_beta   90.00
_cell.angle_gamma   90.00
#
_symmetry.space_group_name_H-M   'P 1'
#
loop_
_entity.id
_entity.type
_entity.pdbx_description
1 polymer ?
#
loop_
_entity_poly.entity_id
_entity_poly.type
_entity_poly.pdbx_seq_one_letter_code
_entity_poly.pdbx_strand_id
1 'polypeptide(L)'
;MIYLVFPTSWHPSQPYLSLPSLKAFLNQNGVHDVVQRDLAIELLNDLCTWEKTKPLYEKIIRELNELSSRPSLTQVESEKFAKLREAEEIVMALKDQIDFAINSQRSPDFYEIDQYMENLKVMDVWLDNILAPYYPSQLTVIGSQMRFSPYSSKEVIDSFSHPEENFFYDLYEKWYLDDILKQDIDIFGISITSVEQIISGLTLAYLVKKNRPEIHITVGGSVFTKLVDRLEKDASPLFDFVDSFIVHEGETPLLRLVEHLRGDGDLSKVPNLIYKEEGVVKVNRPFAKEELNALPTPDFDGLPLDLYLSPTRVLPVMGSRGCYWEKCAFCSIPFDHMNFHVRYAENVVNDFKVLQEKYNCDHFFFTDEALPINFLRTFSAKIIEQKVDVQWTGELKFEKSLLKDDRMELLYKSGCRKLIFGLESYNQRVLDAMKKGVELSWVD
;
A
#
# COMPACT_ATOMS: atom_id res chain seq x y z
N MET A 1 -17.02 -13.30 8.50
CA MET A 1 -15.99 -13.33 7.44
C MET A 1 -14.90 -12.32 7.72
N ILE A 2 -13.67 -12.64 7.31
CA ILE A 2 -12.52 -11.74 7.44
C ILE A 2 -12.50 -10.84 6.21
N TYR A 3 -12.46 -9.53 6.44
CA TYR A 3 -12.44 -8.53 5.38
C TYR A 3 -11.14 -7.72 5.47
N LEU A 4 -10.24 -7.93 4.51
CA LEU A 4 -8.93 -7.30 4.46
C LEU A 4 -8.95 -6.12 3.47
N VAL A 5 -8.45 -4.96 3.89
CA VAL A 5 -8.43 -3.75 3.07
C VAL A 5 -7.03 -3.14 3.00
N PHE A 6 -6.68 -2.73 1.79
CA PHE A 6 -5.52 -1.90 1.53
C PHE A 6 -6.01 -0.47 1.23
N PRO A 7 -5.67 0.52 2.08
CA PRO A 7 -6.22 1.86 2.00
C PRO A 7 -5.52 2.71 0.93
N THR A 8 -6.13 3.83 0.57
CA THR A 8 -5.66 4.70 -0.52
C THR A 8 -4.29 5.31 -0.27
N SER A 9 -3.57 5.56 -1.38
CA SER A 9 -2.19 6.06 -1.53
C SER A 9 -1.15 4.94 -1.67
N TRP A 10 -1.07 4.39 -2.88
CA TRP A 10 -0.09 3.36 -3.28
C TRP A 10 0.26 3.46 -4.77
N HIS A 11 1.33 2.77 -5.19
CA HIS A 11 1.71 2.65 -6.59
C HIS A 11 0.60 2.02 -7.44
N PRO A 12 0.09 2.69 -8.48
CA PRO A 12 -1.14 2.27 -9.14
C PRO A 12 -0.96 1.19 -10.20
N SER A 13 0.27 0.79 -10.54
CA SER A 13 0.53 -0.21 -11.60
C SER A 13 0.39 -1.67 -11.14
N GLN A 14 0.28 -1.93 -9.83
CA GLN A 14 0.26 -3.27 -9.27
C GLN A 14 -0.32 -3.30 -7.85
N PRO A 15 -0.91 -4.43 -7.40
CA PRO A 15 -1.34 -4.60 -6.03
C PRO A 15 -0.17 -4.54 -5.05
N TYR A 16 -0.46 -4.31 -3.77
CA TYR A 16 0.48 -4.56 -2.69
C TYR A 16 0.40 -6.01 -2.21
N LEU A 17 1.55 -6.58 -1.80
CA LEU A 17 1.67 -8.02 -1.52
C LEU A 17 1.03 -8.47 -0.20
N SER A 18 0.77 -7.57 0.74
CA SER A 18 0.34 -7.96 2.10
C SER A 18 -0.97 -8.73 2.10
N LEU A 19 -2.04 -8.21 1.49
CA LEU A 19 -3.35 -8.89 1.53
C LEU A 19 -3.32 -10.25 0.82
N PRO A 20 -2.74 -10.37 -0.40
CA PRO A 20 -2.63 -11.66 -1.08
C PRO A 20 -1.85 -12.70 -0.27
N SER A 21 -0.80 -12.27 0.46
CA SER A 21 -0.02 -13.17 1.32
C SER A 21 -0.82 -13.63 2.54
N LEU A 22 -1.50 -12.69 3.23
CA LEU A 22 -2.35 -12.98 4.38
C LEU A 22 -3.52 -13.91 3.99
N LYS A 23 -4.19 -13.62 2.87
CA LYS A 23 -5.30 -14.43 2.36
C LYS A 23 -4.84 -15.85 2.03
N ALA A 24 -3.73 -15.99 1.30
CA ALA A 24 -3.20 -17.30 0.95
C ALA A 24 -2.84 -18.13 2.20
N PHE A 25 -2.21 -17.50 3.19
CA PHE A 25 -1.84 -18.15 4.44
C PHE A 25 -3.06 -18.59 5.26
N LEU A 26 -4.08 -17.73 5.39
CA LEU A 26 -5.35 -18.09 6.05
C LEU A 26 -6.04 -19.25 5.32
N ASN A 27 -6.11 -19.21 3.99
CA ASN A 27 -6.67 -20.28 3.17
C ASN A 27 -5.92 -21.62 3.36
N GLN A 28 -4.58 -21.59 3.39
CA GLN A 28 -3.76 -22.78 3.64
C GLN A 28 -4.07 -23.42 5.00
N ASN A 29 -4.48 -22.62 6.00
CA ASN A 29 -4.77 -23.04 7.36
C ASN A 29 -6.29 -23.21 7.65
N GLY A 30 -7.11 -23.36 6.59
CA GLY A 30 -8.52 -23.73 6.72
C GLY A 30 -9.48 -22.57 6.97
N VAL A 31 -9.01 -21.32 6.91
CA VAL A 31 -9.84 -20.11 7.01
C VAL A 31 -10.13 -19.60 5.60
N HIS A 32 -11.28 -19.98 5.06
CA HIS A 32 -11.63 -19.74 3.65
C HIS A 32 -12.57 -18.55 3.40
N ASP A 33 -13.18 -18.02 4.46
CA ASP A 33 -14.10 -16.88 4.39
C ASP A 33 -13.34 -15.55 4.46
N VAL A 34 -12.37 -15.38 3.55
CA VAL A 34 -11.48 -14.21 3.48
C VAL A 34 -11.75 -13.42 2.21
N VAL A 35 -12.19 -12.18 2.38
CA VAL A 35 -12.34 -11.18 1.32
C VAL A 35 -11.19 -10.20 1.42
N GLN A 36 -10.70 -9.74 0.27
CA GLN A 36 -9.71 -8.67 0.18
C GLN A 36 -10.16 -7.60 -0.80
N ARG A 37 -9.79 -6.35 -0.51
CA ARG A 37 -10.13 -5.18 -1.32
C ARG A 37 -9.01 -4.16 -1.35
N ASP A 38 -8.76 -3.57 -2.51
CA ASP A 38 -7.74 -2.53 -2.69
C ASP A 38 -8.41 -1.19 -3.00
N LEU A 39 -8.65 -0.40 -1.95
CA LEU A 39 -9.23 0.93 -2.07
C LEU A 39 -8.25 1.96 -2.62
N ALA A 40 -6.96 1.64 -2.76
CA ALA A 40 -6.02 2.53 -3.43
C ALA A 40 -6.31 2.62 -4.92
N ILE A 41 -6.43 1.47 -5.59
CA ILE A 41 -6.70 1.47 -7.03
C ILE A 41 -8.17 1.78 -7.35
N GLU A 42 -9.12 1.30 -6.53
CA GLU A 42 -10.55 1.56 -6.74
C GLU A 42 -10.86 3.06 -6.63
N LEU A 43 -10.40 3.73 -5.57
CA LEU A 43 -10.66 5.16 -5.39
C LEU A 43 -9.98 6.01 -6.46
N LEU A 44 -8.75 5.69 -6.84
CA LEU A 44 -8.05 6.39 -7.93
C LEU A 44 -8.82 6.26 -9.25
N ASN A 45 -9.26 5.05 -9.60
CA ASN A 45 -10.01 4.81 -10.83
C ASN A 45 -11.36 5.54 -10.84
N ASP A 46 -12.11 5.46 -9.74
CA ASP A 46 -13.41 6.16 -9.63
C ASP A 46 -13.23 7.68 -9.65
N LEU A 47 -12.16 8.22 -9.07
CA LEU A 47 -11.87 9.66 -9.13
C LEU A 47 -11.37 10.12 -10.51
N CYS A 48 -10.83 9.24 -11.34
CA CYS A 48 -10.42 9.55 -12.72
C CYS A 48 -11.47 9.17 -13.76
N THR A 49 -12.76 9.23 -13.40
CA THR A 49 -13.89 8.94 -14.32
C THR A 49 -14.95 10.02 -14.21
N TRP A 50 -15.31 10.68 -15.31
CA TRP A 50 -16.27 11.79 -15.27
C TRP A 50 -17.63 11.40 -14.70
N GLU A 51 -18.15 10.24 -15.09
CA GLU A 51 -19.46 9.75 -14.62
C GLU A 51 -19.52 9.67 -13.08
N LYS A 52 -18.47 9.11 -12.48
CA LYS A 52 -18.36 8.91 -11.03
C LYS A 52 -18.15 10.22 -10.28
N THR A 53 -17.41 11.16 -10.87
CA THR A 53 -17.09 12.42 -10.19
C THR A 53 -18.04 13.57 -10.51
N LYS A 54 -19.03 13.38 -11.39
CA LYS A 54 -20.05 14.39 -11.67
C LYS A 54 -20.70 14.97 -10.38
N PRO A 55 -21.05 14.18 -9.34
CA PRO A 55 -21.56 14.73 -8.08
C PRO A 55 -20.55 15.62 -7.33
N LEU A 56 -19.24 15.40 -7.49
CA LEU A 56 -18.20 16.27 -6.93
C LEU A 56 -18.13 17.59 -7.70
N TYR A 57 -18.27 17.56 -9.02
CA TYR A 57 -18.41 18.79 -9.81
C TYR A 57 -19.66 19.60 -9.42
N GLU A 58 -20.80 18.93 -9.20
CA GLU A 58 -22.01 19.59 -8.70
C GLU A 58 -21.80 20.19 -7.29
N LYS A 59 -20.96 19.56 -6.45
CA LYS A 59 -20.52 20.12 -5.15
C LYS A 59 -19.67 21.37 -5.34
N ILE A 60 -18.74 21.40 -6.32
CA ILE A 60 -17.96 22.59 -6.66
C ILE A 60 -18.88 23.77 -6.98
N ILE A 61 -19.82 23.59 -7.91
CA ILE A 61 -20.75 24.64 -8.34
C ILE A 61 -21.62 25.14 -7.18
N ARG A 62 -22.11 24.22 -6.34
CA ARG A 62 -22.93 24.57 -5.18
C ARG A 62 -22.15 25.43 -4.19
N GLU A 63 -20.98 24.98 -3.75
CA GLU A 63 -20.16 25.71 -2.76
C GLU A 63 -19.69 27.06 -3.30
N LEU A 64 -19.40 27.13 -4.60
CA LEU A 64 -19.02 28.37 -5.27
C LEU A 64 -20.14 29.41 -5.26
N ASN A 65 -21.38 28.99 -5.53
CA ASN A 65 -22.55 29.86 -5.46
C ASN A 65 -22.82 30.31 -4.01
N GLU A 66 -22.68 29.40 -3.05
CA GLU A 66 -22.83 29.71 -1.63
C GLU A 66 -21.81 30.78 -1.18
N LEU A 67 -20.53 30.62 -1.49
CA LEU A 67 -19.48 31.59 -1.15
C LEU A 67 -19.67 32.93 -1.89
N SER A 68 -20.04 32.90 -3.18
CA SER A 68 -20.31 34.12 -3.97
C SER A 68 -21.45 34.97 -3.37
N SER A 69 -22.41 34.33 -2.70
CA SER A 69 -23.55 35.03 -2.10
C SER A 69 -23.24 35.68 -0.75
N ARG A 70 -22.09 35.38 -0.14
CA ARG A 70 -21.72 35.92 1.18
C ARG A 70 -21.27 37.38 1.04
N PRO A 71 -21.67 38.28 1.97
CA PRO A 71 -21.24 39.68 1.95
C PRO A 71 -19.73 39.88 2.11
N SER A 72 -19.05 38.93 2.77
CA SER A 72 -17.61 38.95 3.03
C SER A 72 -17.12 37.52 3.25
N LEU A 73 -15.88 37.24 2.84
CA LEU A 73 -15.22 35.97 3.05
C LEU A 73 -14.04 36.14 4.01
N THR A 74 -13.80 35.15 4.87
CA THR A 74 -12.53 35.00 5.59
C THR A 74 -11.39 34.71 4.61
N GLN A 75 -10.14 34.76 5.09
CA GLN A 75 -8.99 34.44 4.26
C GLN A 75 -9.07 33.00 3.70
N VAL A 76 -9.37 32.02 4.55
CA VAL A 76 -9.47 30.60 4.15
C VAL A 76 -10.61 30.40 3.14
N GLU A 77 -11.76 31.04 3.35
CA GLU A 77 -12.87 30.99 2.40
C GLU A 77 -12.52 31.67 1.07
N SER A 78 -11.72 32.74 1.09
CA SER A 78 -11.26 33.43 -0.13
C SER A 78 -10.30 32.55 -0.93
N GLU A 79 -9.38 31.84 -0.27
CA GLU A 79 -8.47 30.87 -0.89
C GLU A 79 -9.25 29.68 -1.48
N LYS A 80 -10.19 29.10 -0.70
CA LYS A 80 -11.08 28.04 -1.19
C LYS A 80 -11.93 28.52 -2.36
N PHE A 81 -12.46 29.74 -2.29
CA PHE A 81 -13.23 30.34 -3.39
C PHE A 81 -12.40 30.44 -4.68
N ALA A 82 -11.15 30.92 -4.59
CA ALA A 82 -10.26 30.97 -5.73
C ALA A 82 -10.01 29.56 -6.31
N LYS A 83 -9.80 28.56 -5.46
CA LYS A 83 -9.61 27.16 -5.89
C LYS A 83 -10.85 26.59 -6.58
N LEU A 84 -12.05 26.84 -6.04
CA LEU A 84 -13.31 26.40 -6.63
C LEU A 84 -13.60 27.08 -7.98
N ARG A 85 -13.25 28.38 -8.12
CA ARG A 85 -13.36 29.11 -9.40
C ARG A 85 -12.46 28.50 -10.47
N GLU A 86 -11.21 28.20 -10.12
CA GLU A 86 -10.27 27.51 -11.00
C GLU A 86 -10.84 26.12 -11.40
N ALA A 87 -11.29 25.36 -10.41
CA ALA A 87 -11.79 24.01 -10.63
C ALA A 87 -13.06 23.95 -11.51
N GLU A 88 -13.97 24.93 -11.40
CA GLU A 88 -15.15 25.04 -12.26
C GLU A 88 -14.76 25.03 -13.75
N GLU A 89 -13.71 25.79 -14.11
CA GLU A 89 -13.23 25.93 -15.48
C GLU A 89 -12.40 24.72 -15.93
N ILE A 90 -11.44 24.29 -15.10
CA ILE A 90 -10.52 23.20 -15.43
C ILE A 90 -11.24 21.85 -15.57
N VAL A 91 -12.13 21.51 -14.64
CA VAL A 91 -12.87 20.23 -14.70
C VAL A 91 -13.66 20.14 -16.00
N MET A 92 -14.31 21.22 -16.41
CA MET A 92 -15.08 21.22 -17.67
C MET A 92 -14.20 21.13 -18.91
N ALA A 93 -12.97 21.66 -18.87
CA ALA A 93 -12.01 21.56 -19.96
C ALA A 93 -11.41 20.14 -20.10
N LEU A 94 -11.32 19.40 -19.00
CA LEU A 94 -10.70 18.07 -18.93
C LEU A 94 -11.69 16.89 -18.92
N LYS A 95 -13.00 17.13 -18.71
CA LYS A 95 -13.99 16.05 -18.55
C LYS A 95 -14.04 15.05 -19.72
N ASP A 96 -13.75 15.51 -20.93
CA ASP A 96 -13.78 14.66 -22.14
C ASP A 96 -12.41 13.98 -22.38
N GLN A 97 -11.39 14.33 -21.58
CA GLN A 97 -10.02 13.80 -21.66
C GLN A 97 -9.71 12.80 -20.54
N ILE A 98 -10.31 12.96 -19.36
CA ILE A 98 -9.93 12.16 -18.17
C ILE A 98 -10.16 10.66 -18.37
N ASP A 99 -11.31 10.27 -18.94
CA ASP A 99 -11.62 8.87 -19.23
C ASP A 99 -10.62 8.27 -20.24
N PHE A 100 -10.15 9.06 -21.21
CA PHE A 100 -9.07 8.62 -22.11
C PHE A 100 -7.74 8.51 -21.36
N ALA A 101 -7.40 9.51 -20.54
CA ALA A 101 -6.14 9.56 -19.82
C ALA A 101 -5.96 8.34 -18.90
N ILE A 102 -6.96 7.96 -18.11
CA ILE A 102 -6.90 6.78 -17.23
C ILE A 102 -6.84 5.47 -18.02
N ASN A 103 -7.60 5.35 -19.10
CA ASN A 103 -7.64 4.13 -19.91
C ASN A 103 -6.37 3.93 -20.74
N SER A 104 -5.73 5.02 -21.18
CA SER A 104 -4.47 4.97 -21.91
C SER A 104 -3.36 4.29 -21.10
N GLN A 105 -3.38 4.41 -19.76
CA GLN A 105 -2.41 3.79 -18.86
C GLN A 105 -2.45 2.25 -18.88
N ARG A 106 -3.53 1.68 -19.41
CA ARG A 106 -3.76 0.24 -19.54
C ARG A 106 -3.65 -0.23 -20.99
N SER A 107 -3.20 0.64 -21.88
CA SER A 107 -3.13 0.42 -23.32
C SER A 107 -1.69 0.50 -23.82
N PRO A 108 -1.41 0.08 -25.07
CA PRO A 108 -0.08 0.25 -25.67
C PRO A 108 0.44 1.70 -25.66
N ASP A 109 -0.45 2.71 -25.61
CA ASP A 109 -0.08 4.13 -25.52
C ASP A 109 0.76 4.45 -24.27
N PHE A 110 0.67 3.63 -23.22
CA PHE A 110 1.50 3.72 -22.02
C PHE A 110 3.01 3.73 -22.33
N TYR A 111 3.43 3.06 -23.41
CA TYR A 111 4.84 2.96 -23.78
C TYR A 111 5.35 4.18 -24.57
N GLU A 112 4.46 5.07 -25.02
CA GLU A 112 4.81 6.32 -25.68
C GLU A 112 5.03 7.41 -24.62
N ILE A 113 6.29 7.70 -24.29
CA ILE A 113 6.68 8.51 -23.13
C ILE A 113 5.98 9.87 -23.07
N ASP A 114 5.85 10.57 -24.20
CA ASP A 114 5.22 11.89 -24.24
C ASP A 114 3.72 11.80 -23.92
N GLN A 115 3.04 10.78 -24.47
CA GLN A 115 1.62 10.54 -24.22
C GLN A 115 1.37 10.09 -22.77
N TYR A 116 2.22 9.21 -22.24
CA TYR A 116 2.19 8.78 -20.85
C TYR A 116 2.29 9.97 -19.90
N MET A 117 3.28 10.85 -20.11
CA MET A 117 3.51 12.04 -19.28
C MET A 117 2.36 13.04 -19.40
N GLU A 118 1.82 13.25 -20.60
CA GLU A 118 0.66 14.12 -20.81
C GLU A 118 -0.58 13.60 -20.07
N ASN A 119 -0.88 12.30 -20.20
CA ASN A 119 -2.05 11.69 -19.56
C ASN A 119 -1.92 11.65 -18.04
N LEU A 120 -0.73 11.38 -17.50
CA LEU A 120 -0.50 11.50 -16.05
C LEU A 120 -0.74 12.93 -15.57
N LYS A 121 -0.28 13.94 -16.32
CA LYS A 121 -0.52 15.34 -15.98
C LYS A 121 -2.01 15.68 -16.03
N VAL A 122 -2.76 15.18 -17.01
CA VAL A 122 -4.22 15.33 -17.07
C VAL A 122 -4.86 14.74 -15.81
N MET A 123 -4.43 13.55 -15.39
CA MET A 123 -4.93 12.89 -14.18
C MET A 123 -4.61 13.68 -12.91
N ASP A 124 -3.37 14.15 -12.73
CA ASP A 124 -3.00 14.93 -11.53
C ASP A 124 -3.74 16.28 -11.46
N VAL A 125 -3.83 17.00 -12.58
CA VAL A 125 -4.60 18.26 -12.66
C VAL A 125 -6.08 18.00 -12.41
N TRP A 126 -6.62 16.90 -12.94
CA TRP A 126 -7.98 16.49 -12.69
C TRP A 126 -8.24 16.23 -11.21
N LEU A 127 -7.42 15.40 -10.56
CA LEU A 127 -7.57 15.03 -9.15
C LEU A 127 -7.52 16.26 -8.23
N ASP A 128 -6.56 17.16 -8.45
CA ASP A 128 -6.43 18.41 -7.67
C ASP A 128 -7.66 19.32 -7.81
N ASN A 129 -8.30 19.36 -8.98
CA ASN A 129 -9.45 20.23 -9.23
C ASN A 129 -10.78 19.58 -8.87
N ILE A 130 -10.99 18.30 -9.14
CA ILE A 130 -12.25 17.61 -8.82
C ILE A 130 -12.44 17.46 -7.30
N LEU A 131 -11.34 17.45 -6.54
CA LEU A 131 -11.33 17.45 -5.07
C LEU A 131 -11.21 18.86 -4.46
N ALA A 132 -11.29 19.94 -5.25
CA ALA A 132 -11.31 21.31 -4.74
C ALA A 132 -12.32 21.60 -3.61
N PRO A 133 -13.49 20.92 -3.51
CA PRO A 133 -14.37 21.07 -2.35
C PRO A 133 -13.73 20.74 -1.00
N TYR A 134 -12.62 20.00 -0.99
CA TYR A 134 -11.91 19.58 0.22
C TYR A 134 -10.60 20.35 0.45
N TYR A 135 -10.39 21.47 -0.26
CA TYR A 135 -9.23 22.34 -0.05
C TYR A 135 -9.00 22.62 1.45
N PRO A 136 -7.75 22.54 1.95
CA PRO A 136 -6.50 22.41 1.20
C PRO A 136 -6.00 20.97 0.98
N SER A 137 -6.83 19.96 1.20
CA SER A 137 -6.45 18.56 0.93
C SER A 137 -6.40 18.27 -0.57
N GLN A 138 -5.40 17.52 -1.01
CA GLN A 138 -5.11 17.20 -2.41
C GLN A 138 -4.75 15.72 -2.57
N LEU A 139 -5.04 15.17 -3.75
CA LEU A 139 -4.64 13.83 -4.17
C LEU A 139 -3.95 13.93 -5.53
N THR A 140 -2.88 13.17 -5.70
CA THR A 140 -2.21 12.91 -6.98
C THR A 140 -2.27 11.42 -7.27
N VAL A 141 -1.83 11.01 -8.47
CA VAL A 141 -1.79 9.59 -8.86
C VAL A 141 -0.93 8.74 -7.92
N ILE A 142 0.10 9.34 -7.30
CA ILE A 142 1.11 8.62 -6.52
C ILE A 142 1.13 8.99 -5.03
N GLY A 143 0.26 9.90 -4.57
CA GLY A 143 0.26 10.30 -3.17
C GLY A 143 -0.85 11.29 -2.82
N SER A 144 -0.90 11.68 -1.54
CA SER A 144 -1.92 12.60 -1.04
C SER A 144 -1.32 13.59 -0.05
N GLN A 145 -1.79 14.83 -0.09
CA GLN A 145 -1.49 15.85 0.92
C GLN A 145 -2.77 16.24 1.63
N MET A 146 -2.90 15.88 2.90
CA MET A 146 -4.09 16.20 3.68
C MET A 146 -3.89 17.50 4.47
N ARG A 147 -5.01 18.19 4.72
CA ARG A 147 -5.11 19.31 5.68
C ARG A 147 -4.62 18.95 7.08
N PHE A 148 -4.75 17.68 7.46
CA PHE A 148 -4.35 17.15 8.76
C PHE A 148 -3.02 16.42 8.64
N SER A 149 -2.16 16.58 9.64
CA SER A 149 -0.87 15.90 9.67
C SER A 149 -1.03 14.43 10.06
N PRO A 150 -0.55 13.47 9.22
CA PRO A 150 -0.54 12.06 9.58
C PRO A 150 0.47 11.73 10.71
N TYR A 151 1.31 12.70 11.10
CA TYR A 151 2.31 12.55 12.16
C TYR A 151 1.79 12.93 13.56
N SER A 152 0.53 13.35 13.67
CA SER A 152 -0.10 13.76 14.94
C SER A 152 -1.38 12.97 15.16
N SER A 153 -1.40 12.07 16.15
CA SER A 153 -2.59 11.28 16.46
C SER A 153 -3.80 12.16 16.76
N LYS A 154 -3.58 13.35 17.35
CA LYS A 154 -4.63 14.34 17.56
C LYS A 154 -5.20 14.85 16.25
N GLU A 155 -4.36 15.28 15.31
CA GLU A 155 -4.84 15.79 14.01
C GLU A 155 -5.50 14.69 13.17
N VAL A 156 -5.00 13.47 13.23
CA VAL A 156 -5.64 12.31 12.59
C VAL A 156 -7.05 12.12 13.12
N ILE A 157 -7.25 12.16 14.44
CA ILE A 157 -8.59 12.02 15.05
C ILE A 157 -9.48 13.23 14.74
N ASP A 158 -8.93 14.45 14.83
CA ASP A 158 -9.64 15.67 14.50
C ASP A 158 -10.16 15.61 13.04
N SER A 159 -9.42 14.97 12.12
CA SER A 159 -9.83 14.81 10.72
C SER A 159 -11.15 14.05 10.53
N PHE A 160 -11.57 13.22 11.48
CA PHE A 160 -12.84 12.47 11.40
C PHE A 160 -14.06 13.33 11.70
N SER A 161 -13.85 14.52 12.28
CA SER A 161 -14.90 15.49 12.56
C SER A 161 -15.04 16.56 11.48
N HIS A 162 -14.19 16.52 10.45
CA HIS A 162 -14.12 17.51 9.37
C HIS A 162 -14.23 16.83 7.99
N PRO A 163 -15.36 16.18 7.66
CA PRO A 163 -15.58 15.53 6.36
C PRO A 163 -15.48 16.49 5.17
N GLU A 164 -15.64 17.79 5.40
CA GLU A 164 -15.44 18.86 4.43
C GLU A 164 -13.97 19.13 4.08
N GLU A 165 -13.01 18.67 4.88
CA GLU A 165 -11.56 18.77 4.63
C GLU A 165 -10.89 17.39 4.47
N ASN A 166 -11.50 16.32 4.99
CA ASN A 166 -11.05 14.94 4.83
C ASN A 166 -11.88 14.24 3.74
N PHE A 167 -11.42 14.31 2.48
CA PHE A 167 -12.13 13.67 1.38
C PHE A 167 -12.22 12.15 1.52
N PHE A 168 -11.30 11.48 2.23
CA PHE A 168 -11.44 10.04 2.49
C PHE A 168 -12.69 9.73 3.31
N TYR A 169 -13.04 10.60 4.28
CA TYR A 169 -14.25 10.43 5.06
C TYR A 169 -15.48 10.50 4.13
N ASP A 170 -15.63 11.61 3.41
CA ASP A 170 -16.82 11.86 2.59
C ASP A 170 -16.96 10.82 1.47
N LEU A 171 -15.85 10.45 0.81
CA LEU A 171 -15.86 9.49 -0.30
C LEU A 171 -16.03 8.05 0.19
N TYR A 172 -15.36 7.62 1.27
CA TYR A 172 -15.57 6.27 1.80
C TYR A 172 -16.99 6.08 2.31
N GLU A 173 -17.54 7.06 3.06
CA GLU A 173 -18.92 7.01 3.54
C GLU A 173 -19.91 6.89 2.38
N LYS A 174 -19.73 7.68 1.30
CA LYS A 174 -20.68 7.71 0.18
C LYS A 174 -20.52 6.56 -0.82
N TRP A 175 -19.29 6.11 -1.10
CA TRP A 175 -19.03 5.23 -2.24
C TRP A 175 -18.77 3.78 -1.84
N TYR A 176 -18.23 3.53 -0.65
CA TYR A 176 -17.70 2.22 -0.28
C TYR A 176 -18.32 1.62 0.97
N LEU A 177 -18.67 2.45 1.97
CA LEU A 177 -19.08 2.00 3.29
C LEU A 177 -20.32 1.10 3.24
N ASP A 178 -21.37 1.51 2.54
CA ASP A 178 -22.60 0.71 2.43
C ASP A 178 -22.37 -0.69 1.86
N ASP A 179 -21.46 -0.83 0.89
CA ASP A 179 -21.12 -2.11 0.28
C ASP A 179 -20.30 -2.99 1.25
N ILE A 180 -19.36 -2.39 1.98
CA ILE A 180 -18.57 -3.07 3.01
C ILE A 180 -19.49 -3.56 4.14
N LEU A 181 -20.37 -2.69 4.67
CA LEU A 181 -21.21 -3.00 5.83
C LEU A 181 -22.33 -4.01 5.55
N LYS A 182 -22.65 -4.29 4.28
CA LYS A 182 -23.58 -5.36 3.87
C LYS A 182 -22.99 -6.75 4.05
N GLN A 183 -21.67 -6.88 4.14
CA GLN A 183 -21.01 -8.15 4.34
C GLN A 183 -21.13 -8.59 5.80
N ASP A 184 -21.12 -9.91 6.03
CA ASP A 184 -21.15 -10.49 7.38
C ASP A 184 -19.74 -10.55 7.97
N ILE A 185 -19.20 -9.38 8.32
CA ILE A 185 -17.81 -9.21 8.78
C ILE A 185 -17.73 -9.46 10.28
N ASP A 186 -16.82 -10.35 10.69
CA ASP A 186 -16.44 -10.51 12.11
C ASP A 186 -15.09 -9.85 12.42
N ILE A 187 -14.16 -9.87 11.45
CA ILE A 187 -12.85 -9.23 11.58
C ILE A 187 -12.57 -8.34 10.36
N PHE A 188 -12.27 -7.06 10.61
CA PHE A 188 -11.88 -6.09 9.59
C PHE A 188 -10.39 -5.75 9.73
N GLY A 189 -9.59 -6.20 8.77
CA GLY A 189 -8.14 -6.00 8.76
C GLY A 189 -7.74 -4.86 7.83
N ILE A 190 -6.92 -3.91 8.30
CA ILE A 190 -6.42 -2.80 7.48
C ILE A 190 -4.89 -2.84 7.45
N SER A 191 -4.31 -2.87 6.25
CA SER A 191 -2.85 -2.88 6.05
C SER A 191 -2.31 -1.49 5.72
N ILE A 192 -1.76 -0.78 6.71
CA ILE A 192 -1.19 0.58 6.57
C ILE A 192 0.34 0.50 6.54
N THR A 193 0.92 0.67 5.35
CA THR A 193 2.36 0.44 5.10
C THR A 193 3.17 1.71 4.85
N SER A 194 2.50 2.81 4.55
CA SER A 194 3.11 4.12 4.39
C SER A 194 2.41 5.15 5.28
N VAL A 195 3.11 6.26 5.56
CA VAL A 195 2.55 7.36 6.37
C VAL A 195 1.35 8.01 5.66
N GLU A 196 1.36 8.06 4.33
CA GLU A 196 0.28 8.63 3.53
C GLU A 196 -1.03 7.84 3.68
N GLN A 197 -0.95 6.56 4.00
CA GLN A 197 -2.09 5.68 4.25
C GLN A 197 -2.71 5.83 5.65
N ILE A 198 -2.10 6.59 6.57
CA ILE A 198 -2.57 6.68 7.95
C ILE A 198 -3.97 7.31 8.02
N ILE A 199 -4.16 8.47 7.39
CA ILE A 199 -5.45 9.18 7.44
C ILE A 199 -6.52 8.39 6.71
N SER A 200 -6.23 7.88 5.50
CA SER A 200 -7.18 7.07 4.73
C SER A 200 -7.57 5.79 5.50
N GLY A 201 -6.60 4.98 5.92
CA GLY A 201 -6.84 3.73 6.61
C GLY A 201 -7.54 3.88 7.96
N LEU A 202 -7.14 4.86 8.78
CA LEU A 202 -7.79 5.09 10.08
C LEU A 202 -9.16 5.76 9.95
N THR A 203 -9.40 6.56 8.91
CA THR A 203 -10.75 7.07 8.59
C THR A 203 -11.70 5.92 8.29
N LEU A 204 -11.25 4.92 7.51
CA LEU A 204 -12.06 3.75 7.23
C LEU A 204 -12.33 2.92 8.48
N ALA A 205 -11.31 2.69 9.33
CA ALA A 205 -11.49 2.03 10.63
C ALA A 205 -12.56 2.73 11.47
N TYR A 206 -12.47 4.05 11.59
CA TYR A 206 -13.42 4.87 12.34
C TYR A 206 -14.85 4.75 11.79
N LEU A 207 -15.03 4.88 10.47
CA LEU A 207 -16.34 4.76 9.82
C LEU A 207 -16.97 3.39 10.03
N VAL A 208 -16.19 2.30 9.89
CA VAL A 208 -16.68 0.94 10.13
C VAL A 208 -17.08 0.77 11.60
N LYS A 209 -16.20 1.15 12.54
CA LYS A 209 -16.44 0.97 13.98
C LYS A 209 -17.66 1.76 14.47
N LYS A 210 -17.83 2.98 13.97
CA LYS A 210 -18.97 3.86 14.28
C LYS A 210 -20.31 3.23 13.90
N ASN A 211 -20.36 2.50 12.78
CA ASN A 211 -21.60 1.92 12.26
C ASN A 211 -21.83 0.47 12.70
N ARG A 212 -20.75 -0.28 12.95
CA ARG A 212 -20.78 -1.70 13.34
C ARG A 212 -19.76 -1.94 14.48
N PRO A 213 -20.09 -1.54 15.72
CA PRO A 213 -19.15 -1.58 16.85
C PRO A 213 -18.70 -3.00 17.24
N GLU A 214 -19.49 -4.02 16.85
CA GLU A 214 -19.23 -5.43 17.11
C GLU A 214 -18.15 -6.05 16.21
N ILE A 215 -17.81 -5.40 15.08
CA ILE A 215 -16.72 -5.85 14.21
C ILE A 215 -15.39 -5.63 14.93
N HIS A 216 -14.56 -6.67 14.99
CA HIS A 216 -13.18 -6.56 15.49
C HIS A 216 -12.30 -5.92 14.41
N ILE A 217 -11.82 -4.71 14.65
CA ILE A 217 -10.93 -3.98 13.75
C ILE A 217 -9.49 -4.22 14.19
N THR A 218 -8.71 -4.81 13.29
CA THR A 218 -7.26 -4.97 13.47
C THR A 218 -6.50 -4.19 12.41
N VAL A 219 -5.47 -3.44 12.84
CA VAL A 219 -4.62 -2.66 11.94
C VAL A 219 -3.21 -3.24 11.93
N GLY A 220 -2.63 -3.44 10.75
CA GLY A 220 -1.26 -3.90 10.60
C GLY A 220 -0.43 -3.03 9.66
N GLY A 221 0.84 -3.37 9.54
CA GLY A 221 1.79 -2.75 8.61
C GLY A 221 2.98 -2.07 9.30
N SER A 222 3.97 -1.71 8.49
CA SER A 222 5.29 -1.24 8.93
C SER A 222 5.23 0.04 9.78
N VAL A 223 4.26 0.94 9.48
CA VAL A 223 4.05 2.18 10.24
C VAL A 223 3.83 1.90 11.72
N PHE A 224 2.93 0.96 12.06
CA PHE A 224 2.62 0.65 13.46
C PHE A 224 3.70 -0.19 14.13
N THR A 225 4.46 -0.94 13.35
CA THR A 225 5.65 -1.68 13.83
C THR A 225 6.71 -0.72 14.40
N LYS A 226 6.95 0.41 13.71
CA LYS A 226 7.84 1.48 14.20
C LYS A 226 7.30 2.21 15.44
N LEU A 227 6.01 2.08 15.74
CA LEU A 227 5.31 2.83 16.79
C LEU A 227 4.90 1.97 18.00
N VAL A 228 5.32 0.71 18.07
CA VAL A 228 5.01 -0.23 19.18
C VAL A 228 5.17 0.43 20.56
N ASP A 229 6.34 1.01 20.84
CA ASP A 229 6.64 1.61 22.14
C ASP A 229 5.76 2.82 22.48
N ARG A 230 5.25 3.52 21.45
CA ARG A 230 4.33 4.66 21.61
C ARG A 230 2.91 4.19 21.88
N LEU A 231 2.46 3.17 21.12
CA LEU A 231 1.14 2.57 21.32
C LEU A 231 0.99 1.99 22.72
N GLU A 232 2.04 1.36 23.25
CA GLU A 232 2.06 0.77 24.60
C GLU A 232 1.99 1.83 25.72
N LYS A 233 2.73 2.94 25.60
CA LYS A 233 2.89 3.92 26.67
C LYS A 233 1.74 4.90 26.80
N ASP A 234 1.23 5.39 25.68
CA ASP A 234 0.41 6.61 25.67
C ASP A 234 -1.11 6.34 25.74
N ALA A 235 -1.51 5.08 26.03
CA ALA A 235 -2.90 4.62 26.02
C ALA A 235 -3.67 5.21 24.82
N SER A 236 -3.14 4.95 23.63
CA SER A 236 -3.47 5.68 22.41
C SER A 236 -4.98 5.83 22.20
N PRO A 237 -5.48 7.04 21.87
CA PRO A 237 -6.90 7.24 21.56
C PRO A 237 -7.34 6.50 20.29
N LEU A 238 -6.41 5.91 19.53
CA LEU A 238 -6.73 4.99 18.44
C LEU A 238 -7.49 3.75 18.93
N PHE A 239 -7.30 3.32 20.19
CA PHE A 239 -8.03 2.19 20.76
C PHE A 239 -9.52 2.47 21.02
N ASP A 240 -10.00 3.70 20.77
CA ASP A 240 -11.42 4.01 20.82
C ASP A 240 -12.16 3.50 19.58
N PHE A 241 -11.44 3.21 18.50
CA PHE A 241 -12.02 2.66 17.27
C PHE A 241 -11.23 1.52 16.61
N VAL A 242 -10.04 1.18 17.10
CA VAL A 242 -9.24 0.01 16.68
C VAL A 242 -9.10 -0.94 17.87
N ASP A 243 -9.46 -2.21 17.68
CA ASP A 243 -9.43 -3.20 18.78
C ASP A 243 -8.03 -3.78 18.98
N SER A 244 -7.26 -3.95 17.90
CA SER A 244 -5.91 -4.47 17.98
C SER A 244 -4.98 -3.97 16.87
N PHE A 245 -3.68 -4.06 17.11
CA PHE A 245 -2.64 -3.88 16.11
C PHE A 245 -1.80 -5.14 15.97
N ILE A 246 -1.51 -5.55 14.74
CA ILE A 246 -0.53 -6.61 14.43
C ILE A 246 0.73 -5.94 13.91
N VAL A 247 1.84 -6.13 14.61
CA VAL A 247 3.14 -5.55 14.24
C VAL A 247 4.09 -6.60 13.66
N HIS A 248 5.15 -6.16 12.99
CA HIS A 248 6.08 -7.03 12.28
C HIS A 248 5.39 -7.90 11.20
N GLU A 249 5.63 -9.22 11.22
CA GLU A 249 5.04 -10.17 10.27
C GLU A 249 3.65 -10.60 10.76
N GLY A 250 2.70 -10.75 9.83
CA GLY A 250 1.27 -10.74 10.16
C GLY A 250 0.53 -12.05 9.87
N GLU A 251 1.13 -12.99 9.15
CA GLU A 251 0.48 -14.25 8.73
C GLU A 251 0.01 -15.10 9.91
N THR A 252 0.94 -15.55 10.75
CA THR A 252 0.64 -16.35 11.94
C THR A 252 -0.19 -15.52 12.94
N PRO A 253 0.16 -14.27 13.30
CA PRO A 253 -0.66 -13.45 14.19
C PRO A 253 -2.11 -13.30 13.76
N LEU A 254 -2.38 -13.05 12.47
CA LEU A 254 -3.75 -12.90 11.98
C LEU A 254 -4.52 -14.21 12.08
N LEU A 255 -3.90 -15.35 11.72
CA LEU A 255 -4.51 -16.66 11.90
C LEU A 255 -4.85 -16.91 13.38
N ARG A 256 -3.91 -16.67 14.30
CA ARG A 256 -4.12 -16.84 15.74
C ARG A 256 -5.22 -15.92 16.26
N LEU A 257 -5.27 -14.66 15.79
CA LEU A 257 -6.31 -13.71 16.15
C LEU A 257 -7.69 -14.25 15.75
N VAL A 258 -7.82 -14.77 14.52
CA VAL A 258 -9.06 -15.38 14.02
C VAL A 258 -9.48 -16.56 14.86
N GLU A 259 -8.56 -17.49 15.15
CA GLU A 259 -8.84 -18.68 15.96
C GLU A 259 -9.31 -18.31 17.37
N HIS A 260 -8.66 -17.32 18.00
CA HIS A 260 -9.01 -16.90 19.36
C HIS A 260 -10.32 -16.11 19.40
N LEU A 261 -10.57 -15.20 18.44
CA LEU A 261 -11.85 -14.47 18.38
C LEU A 261 -13.05 -15.38 18.07
N ARG A 262 -12.86 -16.42 17.26
CA ARG A 262 -13.89 -17.45 16.97
C ARG A 262 -13.95 -18.57 18.01
N GLY A 263 -13.06 -18.54 19.00
CA GLY A 263 -12.83 -19.63 19.95
C GLY A 263 -12.91 -19.18 21.41
N ASP A 264 -11.79 -19.26 22.12
CA ASP A 264 -11.71 -19.02 23.58
C ASP A 264 -11.60 -17.54 23.98
N GLY A 265 -11.43 -16.63 23.01
CA GLY A 265 -11.26 -15.19 23.23
C GLY A 265 -9.91 -14.77 23.81
N ASP A 266 -8.95 -15.68 23.99
CA ASP A 266 -7.69 -15.38 24.69
C ASP A 266 -6.66 -14.71 23.78
N LEU A 267 -6.74 -13.37 23.72
CA LEU A 267 -5.82 -12.55 22.92
C LEU A 267 -4.37 -12.59 23.42
N SER A 268 -4.09 -13.04 24.65
CA SER A 268 -2.72 -13.09 25.18
C SER A 268 -1.83 -14.11 24.47
N LYS A 269 -2.44 -15.06 23.76
CA LYS A 269 -1.76 -16.11 22.98
C LYS A 269 -1.46 -15.71 21.53
N VAL A 270 -1.91 -14.54 21.09
CA VAL A 270 -1.70 -14.06 19.72
C VAL A 270 -0.33 -13.38 19.63
N PRO A 271 0.66 -13.94 18.91
CA PRO A 271 1.97 -13.30 18.79
C PRO A 271 1.86 -11.96 18.06
N ASN A 272 2.79 -11.04 18.32
CA ASN A 272 2.87 -9.72 17.69
C ASN A 272 1.63 -8.82 17.85
N LEU A 273 0.70 -9.18 18.75
CA LEU A 273 -0.53 -8.42 18.96
C LEU A 273 -0.33 -7.33 20.01
N ILE A 274 -0.82 -6.14 19.71
CA ILE A 274 -1.08 -5.07 20.67
C ILE A 274 -2.58 -4.92 20.79
N TYR A 275 -3.12 -4.95 22.00
CA TYR A 275 -4.56 -4.83 22.25
C TYR A 275 -4.81 -4.14 23.59
N LYS A 276 -6.04 -3.69 23.82
CA LYS A 276 -6.44 -3.05 25.07
C LYS A 276 -7.34 -4.00 25.85
N GLU A 277 -6.98 -4.30 27.08
CA GLU A 277 -7.78 -5.14 28.00
C GLU A 277 -7.88 -4.44 29.35
N GLU A 278 -9.11 -4.32 29.87
CA GLU A 278 -9.39 -3.64 31.14
C GLU A 278 -8.82 -2.20 31.23
N GLY A 279 -8.79 -1.50 30.09
CA GLY A 279 -8.25 -0.13 29.99
C GLY A 279 -6.73 -0.05 29.87
N VAL A 280 -6.01 -1.18 29.92
CA VAL A 280 -4.55 -1.25 29.83
C VAL A 280 -4.15 -1.78 28.45
N VAL A 281 -3.22 -1.10 27.79
CA VAL A 281 -2.62 -1.60 26.54
C VAL A 281 -1.64 -2.71 26.88
N LYS A 282 -1.82 -3.86 26.25
CA LYS A 282 -0.95 -5.03 26.35
C LYS A 282 -0.26 -5.26 25.01
N VAL A 283 1.00 -5.66 25.07
CA VAL A 283 1.80 -6.05 23.89
C VAL A 283 2.32 -7.46 24.13
N ASN A 284 1.92 -8.39 23.28
CA ASN A 284 2.36 -9.78 23.38
C ASN A 284 3.79 -9.91 22.86
N ARG A 285 4.72 -10.26 23.77
CA ARG A 285 6.14 -10.49 23.51
C ARG A 285 6.54 -11.91 23.96
N PRO A 286 7.61 -12.51 23.39
CA PRO A 286 8.49 -11.99 22.34
C PRO A 286 7.79 -11.90 20.98
N PHE A 287 8.29 -11.03 20.10
CA PHE A 287 7.84 -10.98 18.71
C PHE A 287 8.28 -12.24 17.95
N ALA A 288 7.43 -12.71 17.05
CA ALA A 288 7.61 -13.93 16.27
C ALA A 288 7.70 -13.61 14.77
N LYS A 289 8.61 -14.30 14.07
CA LYS A 289 8.77 -14.25 12.61
C LYS A 289 8.11 -15.44 11.94
N GLU A 290 7.79 -15.30 10.66
CA GLU A 290 7.28 -16.41 9.86
C GLU A 290 8.40 -17.33 9.37
N GLU A 291 8.01 -18.56 9.05
CA GLU A 291 8.82 -19.47 8.24
C GLU A 291 8.48 -19.27 6.76
N LEU A 292 9.25 -18.43 6.04
CA LEU A 292 8.92 -18.07 4.65
C LEU A 292 8.83 -19.25 3.69
N ASN A 293 9.51 -20.35 3.98
CA ASN A 293 9.49 -21.53 3.12
C ASN A 293 8.24 -22.39 3.32
N ALA A 294 7.46 -22.13 4.37
CA ALA A 294 6.15 -22.71 4.59
C ALA A 294 5.01 -21.84 4.00
N LEU A 295 5.30 -20.57 3.69
CA LEU A 295 4.29 -19.66 3.13
C LEU A 295 3.83 -20.13 1.73
N PRO A 296 2.51 -20.12 1.48
CA PRO A 296 1.94 -20.49 0.19
C PRO A 296 2.17 -19.41 -0.86
N THR A 297 1.91 -19.75 -2.13
CA THR A 297 1.82 -18.76 -3.20
C THR A 297 0.75 -17.71 -2.89
N PRO A 298 1.03 -16.40 -3.04
CA PRO A 298 0.05 -15.34 -2.77
C PRO A 298 -1.24 -15.49 -3.57
N ASP A 299 -2.37 -15.15 -2.95
CA ASP A 299 -3.70 -15.31 -3.53
C ASP A 299 -4.30 -13.94 -3.88
N PHE A 300 -4.32 -13.59 -5.16
CA PHE A 300 -4.87 -12.34 -5.67
C PHE A 300 -6.37 -12.40 -5.99
N ASP A 301 -7.05 -13.53 -5.72
CA ASP A 301 -8.48 -13.66 -5.98
C ASP A 301 -9.28 -12.57 -5.26
N GLY A 302 -10.19 -11.92 -5.98
CA GLY A 302 -11.03 -10.82 -5.47
C GLY A 302 -10.42 -9.43 -5.62
N LEU A 303 -9.13 -9.29 -5.96
CA LEU A 303 -8.57 -7.98 -6.30
C LEU A 303 -8.94 -7.59 -7.74
N PRO A 304 -9.17 -6.29 -8.01
CA PRO A 304 -9.56 -5.82 -9.33
C PRO A 304 -8.33 -5.64 -10.24
N LEU A 305 -7.71 -6.76 -10.63
CA LEU A 305 -6.41 -6.76 -11.32
C LEU A 305 -6.40 -5.98 -12.65
N ASP A 306 -7.56 -5.74 -13.26
CA ASP A 306 -7.70 -4.97 -14.50
C ASP A 306 -7.78 -3.45 -14.27
N LEU A 307 -7.91 -3.00 -13.02
CA LEU A 307 -7.93 -1.57 -12.69
C LEU A 307 -6.53 -0.98 -12.55
N TYR A 308 -5.49 -1.78 -12.31
CA TYR A 308 -4.12 -1.28 -12.17
C TYR A 308 -3.64 -0.61 -13.46
N LEU A 309 -2.91 0.49 -13.31
CA LEU A 309 -2.46 1.39 -14.37
C LEU A 309 -1.18 0.86 -15.02
N SER A 310 -1.34 -0.27 -15.72
CA SER A 310 -0.30 -0.89 -16.52
C SER A 310 -0.95 -1.66 -17.68
N PRO A 311 -0.39 -1.60 -18.90
CA PRO A 311 -0.90 -2.38 -20.03
C PRO A 311 -0.69 -3.88 -19.85
N THR A 312 0.30 -4.27 -19.03
CA THR A 312 0.55 -5.65 -18.68
C THR A 312 0.34 -5.84 -17.19
N ARG A 313 -0.33 -6.93 -16.80
CA ARG A 313 -0.53 -7.28 -15.40
C ARG A 313 0.81 -7.57 -14.73
N VAL A 314 1.12 -6.81 -13.68
CA VAL A 314 2.30 -7.02 -12.84
C VAL A 314 1.86 -7.50 -11.47
N LEU A 315 2.39 -8.64 -11.03
CA LEU A 315 2.09 -9.17 -9.69
C LEU A 315 3.33 -9.09 -8.78
N PRO A 316 3.16 -8.61 -7.53
CA PRO A 316 4.23 -8.59 -6.57
C PRO A 316 4.54 -10.01 -6.07
N VAL A 317 5.82 -10.27 -5.82
CA VAL A 317 6.37 -11.52 -5.30
C VAL A 317 7.47 -11.19 -4.30
N MET A 318 7.90 -12.18 -3.52
CA MET A 318 8.92 -11.96 -2.50
C MET A 318 9.92 -13.12 -2.47
N GLY A 319 11.21 -12.78 -2.50
CA GLY A 319 12.32 -13.71 -2.35
C GLY A 319 12.87 -13.78 -0.92
N SER A 320 12.66 -12.74 -0.11
CA SER A 320 13.22 -12.56 1.23
C SER A 320 12.46 -11.47 2.00
N ARG A 321 12.63 -11.45 3.33
CA ARG A 321 12.16 -10.38 4.22
C ARG A 321 13.33 -9.73 4.93
N GLY A 322 13.21 -8.42 5.15
CA GLY A 322 14.30 -7.58 5.67
C GLY A 322 15.40 -7.36 4.63
N CYS A 323 16.53 -6.83 5.09
CA CYS A 323 17.68 -6.55 4.23
C CYS A 323 18.91 -7.25 4.82
N TYR A 324 19.65 -8.06 4.06
CA TYR A 324 20.83 -8.77 4.60
C TYR A 324 21.98 -7.85 5.06
N TRP A 325 21.95 -6.55 4.72
CA TRP A 325 23.00 -5.61 5.10
C TRP A 325 22.80 -4.99 6.48
N GLU A 326 21.57 -4.61 6.84
CA GLU A 326 21.09 -4.05 8.14
C GLU A 326 21.91 -2.91 8.78
N LYS A 327 22.96 -2.40 8.13
CA LYS A 327 23.96 -1.52 8.76
C LYS A 327 23.91 -0.06 8.31
N CYS A 328 23.11 0.25 7.30
CA CYS A 328 22.95 1.62 6.80
C CYS A 328 22.49 2.55 7.92
N ALA A 329 23.26 3.59 8.22
CA ALA A 329 23.03 4.48 9.37
C ALA A 329 21.74 5.31 9.27
N PHE A 330 21.19 5.44 8.07
CA PHE A 330 19.98 6.20 7.77
C PHE A 330 18.72 5.33 7.63
N CYS A 331 18.86 4.01 7.61
CA CYS A 331 17.82 3.10 7.15
C CYS A 331 16.89 2.69 8.28
N SER A 332 15.58 2.65 8.01
CA SER A 332 14.56 2.22 8.97
C SER A 332 14.17 0.75 8.88
N ILE A 333 14.58 0.04 7.83
CA ILE A 333 14.25 -1.38 7.57
C ILE A 333 14.57 -2.30 8.77
N PRO A 334 15.70 -2.12 9.50
CA PRO A 334 15.99 -2.96 10.67
C PRO A 334 15.00 -2.80 11.83
N PHE A 335 14.16 -1.76 11.81
CA PHE A 335 13.07 -1.57 12.77
C PHE A 335 11.73 -2.12 12.26
N ASP A 336 11.55 -2.20 10.94
CA ASP A 336 10.33 -2.72 10.30
C ASP A 336 10.31 -4.24 10.32
N HIS A 337 11.45 -4.86 10.03
CA HIS A 337 11.57 -6.30 9.94
C HIS A 337 12.33 -6.86 11.14
N MET A 338 11.99 -8.09 11.50
CA MET A 338 12.90 -8.93 12.26
C MET A 338 14.12 -9.30 11.39
N ASN A 339 15.08 -10.04 11.96
CA ASN A 339 16.30 -10.46 11.27
C ASN A 339 16.04 -10.96 9.85
N PHE A 340 16.90 -10.56 8.90
CA PHE A 340 16.83 -11.02 7.51
C PHE A 340 16.68 -12.55 7.34
N HIS A 341 15.78 -12.96 6.46
CA HIS A 341 15.62 -14.36 6.06
C HIS A 341 15.09 -14.50 4.62
N VAL A 342 15.40 -15.63 3.96
CA VAL A 342 15.29 -15.81 2.51
C VAL A 342 14.53 -17.10 2.17
N ARG A 343 13.76 -17.05 1.09
CA ARG A 343 13.05 -18.20 0.53
C ARG A 343 13.95 -19.07 -0.31
N TYR A 344 13.59 -20.33 -0.43
CA TYR A 344 14.15 -21.21 -1.43
C TYR A 344 13.75 -20.72 -2.82
N ALA A 345 14.75 -20.61 -3.70
CA ALA A 345 14.55 -20.24 -5.09
C ALA A 345 13.49 -21.12 -5.79
N GLU A 346 13.39 -22.39 -5.40
CA GLU A 346 12.39 -23.32 -5.93
C GLU A 346 10.95 -22.92 -5.60
N ASN A 347 10.70 -22.47 -4.37
CA ASN A 347 9.37 -22.00 -3.96
C ASN A 347 8.97 -20.77 -4.78
N VAL A 348 9.91 -19.84 -4.99
CA VAL A 348 9.64 -18.62 -5.78
C VAL A 348 9.42 -18.94 -7.25
N VAL A 349 10.17 -19.87 -7.84
CA VAL A 349 9.92 -20.35 -9.21
C VAL A 349 8.55 -21.02 -9.33
N ASN A 350 8.14 -21.78 -8.30
CA ASN A 350 6.81 -22.37 -8.26
C ASN A 350 5.72 -21.31 -8.17
N ASP A 351 5.91 -20.27 -7.36
CA ASP A 351 4.98 -19.14 -7.28
C ASP A 351 4.80 -18.50 -8.66
N PHE A 352 5.87 -18.25 -9.40
CA PHE A 352 5.79 -17.66 -10.74
C PHE A 352 4.93 -18.53 -11.67
N LYS A 353 5.11 -19.85 -11.65
CA LYS A 353 4.31 -20.78 -12.47
C LYS A 353 2.84 -20.76 -12.09
N VAL A 354 2.53 -20.84 -10.79
CA VAL A 354 1.15 -20.82 -10.29
C VAL A 354 0.48 -19.49 -10.62
N LEU A 355 1.17 -18.37 -10.42
CA LEU A 355 0.64 -17.03 -10.72
C LEU A 355 0.45 -16.81 -12.23
N GLN A 356 1.37 -17.33 -13.05
CA GLN A 356 1.23 -17.29 -14.51
C GLN A 356 0.02 -18.10 -14.98
N GLU A 357 -0.15 -19.33 -14.47
CA GLU A 357 -1.28 -20.20 -14.82
C GLU A 357 -2.61 -19.61 -14.33
N LYS A 358 -2.68 -19.18 -13.07
CA LYS A 358 -3.92 -18.73 -12.43
C LYS A 358 -4.37 -17.34 -12.88
N TYR A 359 -3.43 -16.41 -13.06
CA TYR A 359 -3.74 -15.00 -13.32
C TYR A 359 -3.25 -14.51 -14.67
N ASN A 360 -2.79 -15.38 -15.57
CA ASN A 360 -2.26 -14.99 -16.88
C ASN A 360 -1.25 -13.82 -16.78
N CYS A 361 -0.30 -13.96 -15.86
CA CYS A 361 0.69 -12.95 -15.53
C CYS A 361 2.09 -13.48 -15.78
N ASP A 362 2.85 -12.77 -16.61
CA ASP A 362 4.23 -13.04 -16.94
C ASP A 362 5.19 -11.95 -16.44
N HIS A 363 4.69 -10.90 -15.78
CA HIS A 363 5.50 -9.80 -15.24
C HIS A 363 5.43 -9.75 -13.72
N PHE A 364 6.59 -9.80 -13.07
CA PHE A 364 6.68 -9.86 -11.62
C PHE A 364 7.54 -8.74 -11.03
N PHE A 365 7.15 -8.24 -9.86
CA PHE A 365 7.92 -7.27 -9.09
C PHE A 365 8.32 -7.88 -7.75
N PHE A 366 9.61 -8.02 -7.49
CA PHE A 366 10.09 -8.42 -6.17
C PHE A 366 9.95 -7.25 -5.20
N THR A 367 9.15 -7.44 -4.14
CA THR A 367 8.94 -6.43 -3.08
C THR A 367 10.06 -6.42 -2.03
N ASP A 368 11.13 -7.16 -2.28
CA ASP A 368 12.29 -7.27 -1.41
C ASP A 368 13.04 -5.95 -1.30
N GLU A 369 13.41 -5.58 -0.07
CA GLU A 369 14.23 -4.40 0.22
C GLU A 369 15.63 -4.43 -0.43
N ALA A 370 16.21 -5.64 -0.54
CA ALA A 370 17.44 -5.89 -1.26
C ALA A 370 17.58 -7.39 -1.54
N LEU A 371 17.38 -7.78 -2.81
CA LEU A 371 17.50 -9.17 -3.21
C LEU A 371 18.92 -9.71 -2.99
N PRO A 372 19.08 -10.86 -2.30
CA PRO A 372 20.39 -11.47 -2.13
C PRO A 372 20.91 -12.05 -3.43
N ILE A 373 22.16 -11.75 -3.78
CA ILE A 373 22.76 -12.18 -5.05
C ILE A 373 22.87 -13.71 -5.15
N ASN A 374 23.11 -14.40 -4.03
CA ASN A 374 23.16 -15.86 -4.00
C ASN A 374 21.78 -16.50 -4.26
N PHE A 375 20.71 -15.88 -3.76
CA PHE A 375 19.34 -16.27 -4.07
C PHE A 375 19.08 -16.06 -5.57
N LEU A 376 19.35 -14.85 -6.08
CA LEU A 376 19.15 -14.50 -7.48
C LEU A 376 19.90 -15.42 -8.44
N ARG A 377 21.12 -15.83 -8.12
CA ARG A 377 21.87 -16.81 -8.91
C ARG A 377 21.11 -18.13 -9.04
N THR A 378 20.62 -18.65 -7.91
CA THR A 378 19.95 -19.96 -7.86
C THR A 378 18.57 -19.89 -8.49
N PHE A 379 17.83 -18.79 -8.24
CA PHE A 379 16.55 -18.49 -8.86
C PHE A 379 16.67 -18.39 -10.38
N SER A 380 17.61 -17.59 -10.87
CA SER A 380 17.82 -17.38 -12.32
C SER A 380 18.19 -18.68 -13.04
N ALA A 381 19.05 -19.50 -12.43
CA ALA A 381 19.41 -20.81 -12.98
C ALA A 381 18.18 -21.73 -13.10
N LYS A 382 17.32 -21.78 -12.07
CA LYS A 382 16.10 -22.59 -12.09
C LYS A 382 15.07 -22.09 -13.11
N ILE A 383 14.90 -20.77 -13.27
CA ILE A 383 14.03 -20.19 -14.31
C ILE A 383 14.46 -20.67 -15.71
N ILE A 384 15.76 -20.60 -16.00
CA ILE A 384 16.32 -21.02 -17.30
C ILE A 384 16.20 -22.53 -17.49
N GLU A 385 16.57 -23.31 -16.48
CA GLU A 385 16.50 -24.79 -16.50
C GLU A 385 15.06 -25.27 -16.78
N GLN A 386 14.09 -24.65 -16.10
CA GLN A 386 12.68 -25.02 -16.19
C GLN A 386 11.94 -24.29 -17.31
N LYS A 387 12.63 -23.44 -18.08
CA LYS A 387 12.08 -22.66 -19.22
C LYS A 387 10.83 -21.87 -18.84
N VAL A 388 10.86 -21.22 -17.68
CA VAL A 388 9.77 -20.36 -17.22
C VAL A 388 9.88 -19.04 -17.96
N ASP A 389 8.90 -18.74 -18.83
CA ASP A 389 8.90 -17.54 -19.67
C ASP A 389 8.24 -16.38 -18.93
N VAL A 390 9.06 -15.52 -18.33
CA VAL A 390 8.64 -14.46 -17.42
C VAL A 390 9.58 -13.27 -17.52
N GLN A 391 9.10 -12.13 -17.06
CA GLN A 391 9.85 -10.92 -16.84
C GLN A 391 9.78 -10.55 -15.37
N TRP A 392 10.89 -10.08 -14.81
CA TRP A 392 10.91 -9.64 -13.43
C TRP A 392 11.78 -8.42 -13.20
N THR A 393 11.45 -7.72 -12.13
CA THR A 393 12.15 -6.54 -11.65
C THR A 393 12.35 -6.63 -10.15
N GLY A 394 13.36 -5.96 -9.61
CA GLY A 394 13.63 -5.98 -8.18
C GLY A 394 14.73 -5.03 -7.75
N GLU A 395 14.90 -4.91 -6.44
CA GLU A 395 15.84 -3.99 -5.83
C GLU A 395 17.10 -4.71 -5.33
N LEU A 396 18.26 -4.09 -5.54
CA LEU A 396 19.54 -4.61 -5.11
C LEU A 396 20.40 -3.52 -4.48
N LYS A 397 21.35 -3.98 -3.68
CA LYS A 397 22.50 -3.19 -3.26
C LYS A 397 23.66 -3.44 -4.24
N PHE A 398 24.46 -2.40 -4.51
CA PHE A 398 25.73 -2.59 -5.22
C PHE A 398 26.65 -3.54 -4.45
N GLU A 399 27.13 -4.57 -5.14
CA GLU A 399 28.09 -5.53 -4.61
C GLU A 399 29.08 -6.00 -5.67
N LYS A 400 30.32 -6.23 -5.24
CA LYS A 400 31.36 -6.84 -6.07
C LYS A 400 30.96 -8.19 -6.68
N SER A 401 30.06 -8.93 -6.04
CA SER A 401 29.59 -10.26 -6.48
C SER A 401 28.73 -10.20 -7.76
N LEU A 402 28.17 -9.04 -8.11
CA LEU A 402 27.47 -8.82 -9.38
C LEU A 402 28.41 -8.87 -10.59
N LEU A 403 29.68 -8.51 -10.40
CA LEU A 403 30.69 -8.48 -11.46
C LEU A 403 31.31 -9.85 -11.76
N LYS A 404 30.85 -10.92 -11.09
CA LYS A 404 31.41 -12.28 -11.21
C LYS A 404 30.50 -13.20 -12.02
N ASP A 405 31.09 -14.23 -12.62
CA ASP A 405 30.39 -15.37 -13.23
C ASP A 405 29.30 -14.98 -14.25
N ASP A 406 29.53 -13.90 -15.01
CA ASP A 406 28.54 -13.32 -15.93
C ASP A 406 27.15 -13.15 -15.27
N ARG A 407 27.12 -12.76 -13.97
CA ARG A 407 25.89 -12.73 -13.18
C ARG A 407 24.81 -11.90 -13.85
N MET A 408 25.14 -10.72 -14.35
CA MET A 408 24.18 -9.84 -15.03
C MET A 408 23.56 -10.49 -16.27
N GLU A 409 24.35 -11.22 -17.06
CA GLU A 409 23.88 -11.98 -18.21
C GLU A 409 22.95 -13.13 -17.77
N LEU A 410 23.28 -13.83 -16.67
CA LEU A 410 22.42 -14.84 -16.07
C LEU A 410 21.07 -14.26 -15.62
N LEU A 411 21.08 -13.09 -14.95
CA LEU A 411 19.84 -12.42 -14.52
C LEU A 411 19.00 -12.04 -15.74
N TYR A 412 19.60 -11.44 -16.76
CA TYR A 412 18.91 -11.04 -17.99
C TYR A 412 18.26 -12.24 -18.71
N LYS A 413 19.00 -13.35 -18.86
CA LYS A 413 18.50 -14.61 -19.44
C LYS A 413 17.35 -15.23 -18.66
N SER A 414 17.26 -14.97 -17.36
CA SER A 414 16.14 -15.43 -16.52
C SER A 414 14.92 -14.51 -16.54
N GLY A 415 14.91 -13.46 -17.37
CA GLY A 415 13.78 -12.53 -17.45
C GLY A 415 13.97 -11.20 -16.71
N CYS A 416 15.11 -10.94 -16.08
CA CYS A 416 15.36 -9.64 -15.47
C CYS A 416 15.28 -8.52 -16.52
N ARG A 417 14.50 -7.47 -16.26
CA ARG A 417 14.39 -6.29 -17.16
C ARG A 417 14.76 -4.98 -16.52
N LYS A 418 14.61 -4.84 -15.21
CA LYS A 418 14.95 -3.63 -14.46
C LYS A 418 15.45 -4.02 -13.07
N LEU A 419 16.60 -3.46 -12.70
CA LEU A 419 17.13 -3.52 -11.34
C LEU A 419 17.21 -2.09 -10.80
N ILE A 420 16.75 -1.90 -9.57
CA ILE A 420 16.84 -0.63 -8.85
C ILE A 420 17.98 -0.75 -7.86
N PHE A 421 18.88 0.22 -7.86
CA PHE A 421 20.03 0.24 -6.95
C PHE A 421 20.02 1.48 -6.07
N GLY A 422 20.11 1.26 -4.75
CA GLY A 422 20.36 2.35 -3.79
C GLY A 422 21.83 2.76 -3.81
N LEU A 423 22.19 3.73 -4.66
CA LEU A 423 23.54 4.33 -4.70
C LEU A 423 23.74 5.34 -3.56
N GLU A 424 22.75 6.18 -3.30
CA GLU A 424 22.71 7.31 -2.35
C GLU A 424 23.73 8.44 -2.59
N SER A 425 25.00 8.12 -2.87
CA SER A 425 26.05 9.11 -3.07
C SER A 425 27.16 8.57 -3.96
N TYR A 426 27.65 9.40 -4.89
CA TYR A 426 28.87 9.12 -5.66
C TYR A 426 30.11 9.74 -4.99
N ASN A 427 30.25 9.54 -3.67
CA ASN A 427 31.39 9.99 -2.87
C ASN A 427 31.71 8.94 -1.80
N GLN A 428 32.87 8.28 -1.89
CA GLN A 428 33.23 7.17 -1.00
C GLN A 428 33.15 7.55 0.47
N ARG A 429 33.65 8.75 0.85
CA ARG A 429 33.62 9.23 2.23
C ARG A 429 32.18 9.37 2.76
N VAL A 430 31.22 9.73 1.91
CA VAL A 430 29.80 9.82 2.28
C VAL A 430 29.19 8.43 2.42
N LEU A 431 29.47 7.51 1.49
CA LEU A 431 29.01 6.11 1.56
C LEU A 431 29.51 5.41 2.85
N ASP A 432 30.76 5.67 3.23
CA ASP A 432 31.37 5.14 4.46
C ASP A 432 30.67 5.71 5.70
N ALA A 433 30.39 7.01 5.72
CA ALA A 433 29.65 7.67 6.80
C ALA A 433 28.22 7.15 6.94
N MET A 434 27.56 6.86 5.81
CA MET A 434 26.26 6.20 5.75
C MET A 434 26.32 4.71 6.11
N LYS A 435 27.52 4.13 6.25
CA LYS A 435 27.75 2.68 6.43
C LYS A 435 27.06 1.85 5.34
N LYS A 436 27.06 2.34 4.10
CA LYS A 436 26.37 1.69 2.98
C LYS A 436 27.05 0.40 2.53
N GLY A 437 28.35 0.23 2.82
CA GLY A 437 29.11 -0.97 2.47
C GLY A 437 29.25 -1.18 0.96
N VAL A 438 29.45 -0.08 0.23
CA VAL A 438 29.62 -0.03 -1.23
C VAL A 438 30.92 0.71 -1.51
N GLU A 439 31.73 0.17 -2.42
CA GLU A 439 32.90 0.86 -2.98
C GLU A 439 32.55 1.42 -4.35
N LEU A 440 32.93 2.67 -4.66
CA LEU A 440 32.68 3.29 -5.97
C LEU A 440 33.28 2.48 -7.13
N SER A 441 34.40 1.80 -6.90
CA SER A 441 35.00 0.87 -7.88
C SER A 441 34.12 -0.32 -8.28
N TRP A 442 33.01 -0.58 -7.61
CA TRP A 442 32.02 -1.59 -8.02
C TRP A 442 30.87 -1.00 -8.85
N VAL A 443 30.76 0.33 -8.84
CA VAL A 443 29.75 1.11 -9.57
C VAL A 443 30.30 1.51 -10.93
N ASP A 444 31.58 1.88 -10.98
CA ASP A 444 32.37 2.12 -12.21
C ASP A 444 32.51 0.85 -13.06
#